data_AF-A0A1E8PXN7-F1
#
_entry.id   AF-A0A1E8PXN7-F1
#
_cell.length_a   1.000
_cell.length_b   1.000
_cell.length_c   1.000
_cell.angle_alpha   90.00
_cell.angle_beta   90.00
_cell.angle_gamma   90.00
#
_symmetry.space_group_name_H-M   'P 1'
#
loop_
_entity.id
_entity.type
_entity.pdbx_description
1 polymer ?
#
loop_
_entity_poly.entity_id
_entity_poly.type
_entity_poly.pdbx_seq_one_letter_code
_entity_poly.pdbx_strand_id
1 'polypeptide(L)'
;MAYVDATVDAADGAAFDARVDRLARTVCPRDPRTLDQRRGAALGALGFGWDRLPCLCEHPDCAAATRPAGGGVVIHVIAHADALDETPTPEPLPAPASASASAPAPAAQSVTAPPPQPNTQPASTPTPHTEAAPVPTGNLTTQRRGLSGPIPPMLSQPLSSYTLARVIAEVSADPGQHTPASPGVILGGPVLPGPVIARLAQHATRTPLTHPAQAPPEPRYRPSRALAAFIRAGDLTCRAPGCARPATACEIDHVIAWPHGPTAAANLASLCTEHHLLKTFWPGWSYRLDPDGTATWTDPTGLTAITHPGSRHLFADLTTPAAPLTTKGTPPAKHTAGLTMPRRTHTRTQTRHQRIADERRRNTPWAEQYLRAQIPPF
;
A
#
# COMPACT_ATOMS: atom_id res chain seq x y z
N MET A 1 -13.68 -4.18 5.66
CA MET A 1 -14.84 -3.26 5.76
C MET A 1 -14.40 -2.01 6.50
N ALA A 2 -14.99 -0.85 6.22
CA ALA A 2 -14.80 0.37 7.00
C ALA A 2 -16.18 0.88 7.41
N TYR A 3 -16.28 1.52 8.57
CA TYR A 3 -17.54 2.06 9.09
C TYR A 3 -17.49 3.58 9.11
N VAL A 4 -18.62 4.19 8.75
CA VAL A 4 -18.84 5.63 8.84
C VAL A 4 -20.18 5.83 9.52
N ASP A 5 -20.18 6.47 10.67
CA ASP A 5 -21.37 6.83 11.44
C ASP A 5 -21.39 8.35 11.70
N ALA A 6 -22.60 8.89 11.83
CA ALA A 6 -22.82 10.29 12.14
C ALA A 6 -24.20 10.48 12.75
N THR A 7 -24.34 11.47 13.63
CA THR A 7 -25.63 12.00 14.07
C THR A 7 -25.90 13.28 13.32
N VAL A 8 -27.06 13.38 12.66
CA VAL A 8 -27.46 14.53 11.84
C VAL A 8 -28.90 14.91 12.15
N ASP A 9 -29.28 16.13 11.80
CA ASP A 9 -30.67 16.57 11.88
C ASP A 9 -31.57 15.71 10.99
N ALA A 10 -32.83 15.51 11.41
CA ALA A 10 -33.75 14.60 10.74
C ALA A 10 -33.99 14.96 9.26
N ALA A 11 -34.06 16.26 8.94
CA ALA A 11 -34.21 16.74 7.56
C ALA A 11 -32.99 16.40 6.70
N ASP A 12 -31.78 16.58 7.24
CA ASP A 12 -30.53 16.24 6.57
C ASP A 12 -30.39 14.72 6.39
N GLY A 13 -30.80 13.94 7.39
CA GLY A 13 -30.86 12.48 7.32
C GLY A 13 -31.76 11.99 6.18
N ALA A 14 -32.96 12.57 6.04
CA ALA A 14 -33.88 12.23 4.95
C ALA A 14 -33.33 12.65 3.57
N ALA A 15 -32.72 13.83 3.47
CA ALA A 15 -32.09 14.29 2.23
C ALA A 15 -30.89 13.40 1.83
N PHE A 16 -30.09 13.00 2.82
CA PHE A 16 -28.96 12.10 2.65
C PHE A 16 -29.42 10.71 2.18
N ASP A 17 -30.43 10.13 2.84
CA ASP A 17 -31.00 8.85 2.47
C ASP A 17 -31.53 8.84 1.02
N ALA A 18 -32.31 9.85 0.65
CA ALA A 18 -32.83 10.01 -0.71
C ALA A 18 -31.70 10.17 -1.74
N ARG A 19 -30.62 10.89 -1.39
CA ARG A 19 -29.45 11.04 -2.26
C ARG A 19 -28.71 9.73 -2.45
N VAL A 20 -28.49 8.97 -1.37
CA VAL A 20 -27.85 7.65 -1.40
C VAL A 20 -28.67 6.67 -2.24
N ASP A 21 -29.99 6.63 -2.05
CA ASP A 21 -30.88 5.77 -2.83
C ASP A 21 -30.85 6.09 -4.33
N ARG A 22 -30.89 7.39 -4.68
CA ARG A 22 -30.78 7.83 -6.07
C ARG A 22 -29.46 7.41 -6.71
N LEU A 23 -28.33 7.61 -6.01
CA LEU A 23 -27.01 7.18 -6.49
C LEU A 23 -26.92 5.65 -6.66
N ALA A 24 -27.50 4.89 -5.73
CA ALA A 24 -27.53 3.43 -5.79
C ALA A 24 -28.25 2.90 -7.05
N ARG A 25 -29.13 3.69 -7.65
CA ARG A 25 -29.93 3.33 -8.84
C ARG A 25 -29.38 3.84 -10.16
N THR A 26 -28.23 4.51 -10.18
CA THR A 26 -27.62 5.01 -11.44
C THR A 26 -26.90 3.92 -12.26
N VAL A 27 -26.80 2.70 -11.73
CA VAL A 27 -26.17 1.56 -12.41
C VAL A 27 -27.17 0.85 -13.33
N CYS A 28 -26.68 0.07 -14.29
CA CYS A 28 -27.56 -0.69 -15.18
C CYS A 28 -28.19 -1.90 -14.44
N PRO A 29 -29.26 -2.51 -14.99
CA PRO A 29 -29.89 -3.69 -14.38
C PRO A 29 -28.96 -4.90 -14.18
N ARG A 30 -27.84 -4.97 -14.91
CA ARG A 30 -26.84 -6.05 -14.85
C ARG A 30 -25.79 -5.87 -13.75
N ASP A 31 -25.88 -4.81 -12.94
CA ASP A 31 -24.92 -4.62 -11.85
C ASP A 31 -25.06 -5.74 -10.81
N PRO A 32 -23.97 -6.46 -10.47
CA PRO A 32 -24.03 -7.66 -9.63
C PRO A 32 -24.28 -7.35 -8.14
N ARG A 33 -24.20 -6.09 -7.71
CA ARG A 33 -24.40 -5.72 -6.31
C ARG A 33 -25.88 -5.74 -5.94
N THR A 34 -26.18 -6.13 -4.70
CA THR A 34 -27.51 -5.94 -4.09
C THR A 34 -27.81 -4.45 -3.90
N LEU A 35 -29.07 -4.07 -3.69
CA LEU A 35 -29.43 -2.66 -3.44
C LEU A 35 -28.69 -2.10 -2.21
N ASP A 36 -28.58 -2.88 -1.14
CA ASP A 36 -27.84 -2.49 0.07
C ASP A 36 -26.35 -2.26 -0.21
N GLN A 37 -25.69 -3.17 -0.94
CA GLN A 37 -24.31 -2.99 -1.39
C GLN A 37 -24.12 -1.75 -2.27
N ARG A 38 -25.09 -1.43 -3.13
CA ARG A 38 -25.07 -0.21 -3.96
C ARG A 38 -25.23 1.05 -3.10
N ARG A 39 -26.10 1.02 -2.07
CA ARG A 39 -26.24 2.11 -1.11
C ARG A 39 -24.95 2.34 -0.31
N GLY A 40 -24.29 1.28 0.14
CA GLY A 40 -22.97 1.37 0.75
C GLY A 40 -21.90 1.97 -0.19
N ALA A 41 -21.89 1.54 -1.46
CA ALA A 41 -21.01 2.13 -2.46
C ALA A 41 -21.33 3.61 -2.77
N ALA A 42 -22.61 4.01 -2.68
CA ALA A 42 -23.04 5.38 -2.89
C ALA A 42 -22.51 6.33 -1.81
N LEU A 43 -22.32 5.86 -0.58
CA LEU A 43 -21.62 6.64 0.46
C LEU A 43 -20.18 6.98 0.02
N GLY A 44 -19.46 6.00 -0.51
CA GLY A 44 -18.11 6.22 -1.06
C GLY A 44 -18.13 7.20 -2.23
N ALA A 45 -19.10 7.07 -3.15
CA ALA A 45 -19.28 7.97 -4.28
C ALA A 45 -19.52 9.42 -3.84
N LEU A 46 -20.32 9.64 -2.79
CA LEU A 46 -20.50 10.98 -2.19
C LEU A 46 -19.19 11.55 -1.67
N GLY A 47 -18.37 10.75 -0.98
CA GLY A 47 -17.05 11.17 -0.49
C GLY A 47 -16.10 11.57 -1.62
N PHE A 48 -16.18 10.92 -2.77
CA PHE A 48 -15.45 11.30 -3.98
C PHE A 48 -16.11 12.42 -4.78
N GLY A 49 -17.29 12.93 -4.37
CA GLY A 49 -18.03 13.94 -5.11
C GLY A 49 -18.59 13.45 -6.44
N TRP A 50 -18.85 12.15 -6.58
CA TRP A 50 -19.43 11.55 -7.78
C TRP A 50 -20.95 11.74 -7.85
N ASP A 51 -21.44 11.88 -9.07
CA ASP A 51 -22.85 12.06 -9.39
C ASP A 51 -23.59 10.75 -9.73
N ARG A 52 -22.84 9.66 -9.88
CA ARG A 52 -23.34 8.30 -10.17
C ARG A 52 -22.33 7.25 -9.68
N LEU A 53 -22.80 6.02 -9.54
CA LEU A 53 -21.93 4.87 -9.31
C LEU A 53 -21.32 4.35 -10.63
N PRO A 54 -20.02 3.99 -10.65
CA PRO A 54 -19.50 3.13 -11.69
C PRO A 54 -20.13 1.73 -11.55
N CYS A 55 -20.74 1.26 -12.62
CA CYS A 55 -21.37 -0.05 -12.73
C CYS A 55 -20.33 -1.17 -12.79
N LEU A 56 -20.56 -2.26 -12.05
CA LEU A 56 -19.64 -3.42 -11.98
C LEU A 56 -20.09 -4.59 -12.88
N CYS A 57 -20.94 -4.34 -13.88
CA CYS A 57 -21.45 -5.39 -14.78
C CYS A 57 -20.43 -5.92 -15.79
N GLU A 58 -19.26 -5.28 -15.93
CA GLU A 58 -18.16 -5.65 -16.82
C GLU A 58 -18.50 -5.75 -18.32
N HIS A 59 -19.69 -5.31 -18.73
CA HIS A 59 -20.06 -5.29 -20.13
C HIS A 59 -19.33 -4.14 -20.85
N PRO A 60 -18.66 -4.40 -21.99
CA PRO A 60 -17.80 -3.42 -22.67
C PRO A 60 -18.57 -2.14 -23.03
N ASP A 61 -19.82 -2.27 -23.49
CA ASP A 61 -20.65 -1.13 -23.91
C ASP A 61 -21.52 -0.53 -22.78
N CYS A 62 -21.22 -0.81 -21.51
CA CYS A 62 -21.99 -0.24 -20.41
C CYS A 62 -21.57 1.21 -20.14
N ALA A 63 -22.37 2.17 -20.62
CA ALA A 63 -22.17 3.60 -20.32
C ALA A 63 -22.10 3.91 -18.80
N ALA A 64 -22.79 3.13 -17.98
CA ALA A 64 -22.75 3.27 -16.52
C ALA A 64 -21.47 2.74 -15.88
N ALA A 65 -20.66 1.92 -16.59
CA ALA A 65 -19.40 1.37 -16.05
C ALA A 65 -18.26 2.40 -16.04
N THR A 66 -18.38 3.46 -16.85
CA THR A 66 -17.38 4.52 -16.90
C THR A 66 -17.31 5.26 -15.57
N ARG A 67 -16.08 5.44 -15.07
CA ARG A 67 -15.84 6.25 -13.88
C ARG A 67 -16.34 7.69 -14.08
N PRO A 68 -17.11 8.25 -13.12
CA PRO A 68 -17.53 9.64 -13.18
C PRO A 68 -16.34 10.60 -13.18
N ALA A 69 -16.47 11.72 -13.90
CA ALA A 69 -15.53 12.82 -13.79
C ALA A 69 -15.75 13.55 -12.45
N GLY A 70 -14.66 14.02 -11.84
CA GLY A 70 -14.73 14.82 -10.62
C GLY A 70 -14.31 14.10 -9.34
N GLY A 71 -13.97 14.92 -8.36
CA GLY A 71 -13.54 14.53 -7.01
C GLY A 71 -12.27 15.25 -6.57
N GLY A 72 -12.36 16.00 -5.48
CA GLY A 72 -11.21 16.68 -4.85
C GLY A 72 -10.37 15.78 -3.95
N VAL A 73 -10.79 14.52 -3.77
CA VAL A 73 -10.15 13.56 -2.86
C VAL A 73 -9.38 12.52 -3.66
N VAL A 74 -8.10 12.36 -3.33
CA VAL A 74 -7.23 11.31 -3.87
C VAL A 74 -6.78 10.42 -2.73
N ILE A 75 -7.04 9.12 -2.87
CA ILE A 75 -6.50 8.09 -1.98
C ILE A 75 -5.44 7.34 -2.76
N HIS A 76 -4.26 7.18 -2.16
CA HIS A 76 -3.17 6.42 -2.74
C HIS A 76 -3.21 5.00 -2.21
N VAL A 77 -3.23 4.03 -3.12
CA VAL A 77 -3.14 2.61 -2.83
C VAL A 77 -1.90 2.07 -3.52
N ILE A 78 -1.11 1.30 -2.78
CA ILE A 78 0.05 0.58 -3.31
C ILE A 78 -0.33 -0.90 -3.36
N ALA A 79 -0.04 -1.53 -4.48
CA ALA A 79 -0.31 -2.94 -4.70
C ALA A 79 0.73 -3.51 -5.67
N HIS A 80 0.94 -4.82 -5.60
CA HIS A 80 1.67 -5.55 -6.61
C HIS A 80 0.86 -5.67 -7.90
N ALA A 81 1.56 -5.93 -9.01
CA ALA A 81 0.94 -6.05 -10.33
C ALA A 81 0.06 -7.31 -10.47
N ASP A 82 0.34 -8.37 -9.70
CA ASP A 82 -0.45 -9.60 -9.65
C ASP A 82 -1.91 -9.37 -9.23
N ALA A 83 -2.18 -8.30 -8.47
CA ALA A 83 -3.50 -7.90 -8.02
C ALA A 83 -4.29 -7.07 -9.07
N LEU A 84 -3.76 -6.87 -10.28
CA LEU A 84 -4.35 -6.01 -11.31
C LEU A 84 -5.08 -6.75 -12.45
N ASP A 85 -5.25 -8.08 -12.36
CA ASP A 85 -5.84 -8.94 -13.40
C ASP A 85 -5.15 -8.74 -14.77
N GLU A 86 -3.84 -8.98 -14.84
CA GLU A 86 -3.14 -9.23 -16.10
C GLU A 86 -2.77 -10.72 -16.13
N THR A 87 -3.26 -11.44 -17.14
CA THR A 87 -3.10 -12.89 -17.33
C THR A 87 -1.69 -13.37 -16.95
N PRO A 88 -1.50 -14.26 -15.97
CA PRO A 88 -0.19 -14.84 -15.74
C PRO A 88 0.14 -15.78 -16.92
N THR A 89 1.22 -15.48 -17.65
CA THR A 89 1.88 -16.45 -18.54
C THR A 89 2.27 -17.66 -17.70
N PRO A 90 1.84 -18.89 -18.04
CA PRO A 90 2.33 -20.07 -17.33
C PRO A 90 3.80 -20.29 -17.72
N GLU A 91 4.70 -20.03 -16.78
CA GLU A 91 6.07 -20.54 -16.88
C GLU A 91 6.03 -22.07 -16.68
N PRO A 92 6.61 -22.88 -17.57
CA PRO A 92 6.56 -24.33 -17.43
C PRO A 92 7.44 -24.77 -16.24
N LEU A 93 6.83 -25.40 -15.24
CA LEU A 93 7.56 -26.08 -14.18
C LEU A 93 8.40 -27.24 -14.77
N PRO A 94 9.65 -27.44 -14.34
CA PRO A 94 10.43 -28.61 -14.75
C PRO A 94 9.80 -29.88 -14.18
N ALA A 95 9.71 -30.92 -15.01
CA ALA A 95 9.11 -32.20 -14.64
C ALA A 95 9.85 -32.87 -13.46
N PRO A 96 9.15 -33.51 -12.52
CA PRO A 96 9.79 -34.22 -11.42
C PRO A 96 10.50 -35.49 -11.92
N ALA A 97 11.75 -35.66 -11.49
CA ALA A 97 12.53 -36.88 -11.70
C ALA A 97 11.85 -38.07 -11.00
N SER A 98 11.58 -39.11 -11.77
CA SER A 98 11.06 -40.39 -11.29
C SER A 98 12.12 -41.13 -10.49
N ALA A 99 11.98 -41.12 -9.16
CA ALA A 99 12.71 -42.02 -8.27
C ALA A 99 11.88 -43.30 -8.06
N SER A 100 12.42 -44.39 -8.59
CA SER A 100 11.97 -45.77 -8.42
C SER A 100 12.11 -46.21 -6.96
N ALA A 101 11.08 -46.84 -6.40
CA ALA A 101 11.18 -47.54 -5.13
C ALA A 101 10.44 -48.89 -5.21
N SER A 102 11.22 -49.97 -5.24
CA SER A 102 10.77 -51.34 -5.10
C SER A 102 10.19 -51.60 -3.71
N ALA A 103 9.02 -52.23 -3.66
CA ALA A 103 8.46 -52.81 -2.44
C ALA A 103 9.01 -54.22 -2.18
N PRO A 104 8.96 -54.68 -0.91
CA PRO A 104 8.41 -56.00 -0.67
C PRO A 104 7.28 -55.99 0.37
N ALA A 105 6.38 -56.96 0.20
CA ALA A 105 5.15 -57.20 0.95
C ALA A 105 5.38 -57.76 2.37
N PRO A 106 4.37 -57.68 3.28
CA PRO A 106 4.53 -58.06 4.68
C PRO A 106 4.13 -59.52 4.95
N ALA A 107 4.77 -60.13 5.95
CA ALA A 107 4.31 -61.34 6.62
C ALA A 107 3.73 -61.00 7.99
N ALA A 108 2.59 -61.62 8.30
CA ALA A 108 1.84 -61.47 9.55
C ALA A 108 2.51 -62.18 10.74
N GLN A 109 2.31 -61.66 11.95
CA GLN A 109 1.90 -62.44 13.13
C GLN A 109 1.58 -61.60 14.37
N SER A 110 0.86 -62.25 15.27
CA SER A 110 -0.10 -61.79 16.28
C SER A 110 0.44 -61.64 17.71
N VAL A 111 -0.15 -60.69 18.45
CA VAL A 111 -0.34 -60.51 19.91
C VAL A 111 0.56 -61.25 20.94
N THR A 112 1.16 -60.50 21.87
CA THR A 112 0.88 -60.57 23.33
C THR A 112 1.51 -59.38 24.08
N ALA A 113 0.89 -58.93 25.18
CA ALA A 113 1.31 -57.79 26.02
C ALA A 113 1.95 -58.24 27.36
N PRO A 114 2.95 -57.51 27.89
CA PRO A 114 3.30 -57.52 29.32
C PRO A 114 3.41 -56.08 29.94
N PRO A 115 3.57 -55.94 31.28
CA PRO A 115 3.00 -54.86 32.12
C PRO A 115 3.89 -53.59 32.25
N PRO A 116 3.44 -52.51 32.94
CA PRO A 116 3.96 -51.17 32.71
C PRO A 116 5.28 -50.89 33.48
N GLN A 117 6.19 -50.19 32.82
CA GLN A 117 7.43 -49.66 33.41
C GLN A 117 7.39 -48.12 33.49
N PRO A 118 8.08 -47.53 34.48
CA PRO A 118 7.94 -46.12 34.85
C PRO A 118 8.51 -45.16 33.81
N ASN A 119 7.77 -44.07 33.62
CA ASN A 119 7.94 -43.04 32.60
C ASN A 119 9.23 -42.22 32.82
N THR A 120 10.20 -42.35 31.92
CA THR A 120 11.30 -41.38 31.77
C THR A 120 11.34 -40.95 30.30
N GLN A 121 10.68 -39.84 29.96
CA GLN A 121 10.77 -39.25 28.62
C GLN A 121 12.04 -38.40 28.50
N PRO A 122 12.92 -38.64 27.51
CA PRO A 122 13.81 -37.60 27.01
C PRO A 122 13.02 -36.61 26.15
N ALA A 123 13.39 -35.33 26.27
CA ALA A 123 12.77 -34.19 25.61
C ALA A 123 12.60 -34.40 24.09
N SER A 124 11.37 -34.22 23.61
CA SER A 124 11.05 -34.26 22.18
C SER A 124 11.52 -32.97 21.51
N THR A 125 12.46 -33.09 20.57
CA THR A 125 12.79 -32.03 19.61
C THR A 125 11.53 -31.68 18.80
N PRO A 126 11.17 -30.39 18.62
CA PRO A 126 10.02 -30.03 17.81
C PRO A 126 10.34 -30.33 16.34
N THR A 127 9.50 -31.15 15.70
CA THR A 127 9.45 -31.33 14.25
C THR A 127 9.13 -29.98 13.59
N PRO A 128 9.83 -29.59 12.51
CA PRO A 128 9.41 -28.42 11.75
C PRO A 128 8.05 -28.72 11.13
N HIS A 129 7.05 -27.89 11.46
CA HIS A 129 5.80 -27.87 10.71
C HIS A 129 6.16 -27.41 9.29
N THR A 130 6.17 -28.34 8.34
CA THR A 130 6.08 -27.99 6.92
C THR A 130 4.71 -27.36 6.74
N GLU A 131 4.66 -26.03 6.77
CA GLU A 131 3.49 -25.24 6.41
C GLU A 131 3.18 -25.58 4.95
N ALA A 132 2.17 -26.44 4.75
CA ALA A 132 1.69 -26.74 3.41
C ALA A 132 1.26 -25.42 2.77
N ALA A 133 1.89 -25.06 1.65
CA ALA A 133 1.56 -23.83 0.95
C ALA A 133 0.04 -23.81 0.67
N PRO A 134 -0.68 -22.73 1.02
CA PRO A 134 -2.11 -22.64 0.77
C PRO A 134 -2.33 -22.74 -0.75
N VAL A 135 -2.98 -23.82 -1.20
CA VAL A 135 -3.32 -24.00 -2.61
C VAL A 135 -4.37 -22.93 -2.94
N PRO A 136 -4.12 -22.03 -3.91
CA PRO A 136 -5.10 -21.02 -4.26
C PRO A 136 -6.37 -21.66 -4.79
N THR A 137 -7.47 -21.50 -4.07
CA THR A 137 -8.79 -21.94 -4.50
C THR A 137 -9.47 -20.76 -5.21
N GLY A 138 -9.23 -20.62 -6.52
CA GLY A 138 -9.92 -19.67 -7.39
C GLY A 138 -9.04 -18.59 -8.03
N ASN A 139 -9.37 -18.19 -9.26
CA ASN A 139 -8.67 -17.09 -9.94
C ASN A 139 -9.14 -15.71 -9.41
N LEU A 140 -8.28 -14.70 -9.56
CA LEU A 140 -8.51 -13.35 -9.03
C LEU A 140 -9.82 -12.72 -9.56
N THR A 141 -10.11 -12.88 -10.85
CA THR A 141 -11.38 -12.46 -11.46
C THR A 141 -12.61 -13.02 -10.73
N THR A 142 -12.64 -14.33 -10.43
CA THR A 142 -13.77 -14.98 -9.75
C THR A 142 -13.89 -14.45 -8.33
N GLN A 143 -12.77 -14.33 -7.61
CA GLN A 143 -12.75 -13.79 -6.25
C GLN A 143 -13.23 -12.33 -6.21
N ARG A 144 -12.78 -11.51 -7.16
CA ARG A 144 -13.20 -10.11 -7.31
C ARG A 144 -14.70 -9.99 -7.59
N ARG A 145 -15.26 -10.87 -8.42
CA ARG A 145 -16.70 -10.94 -8.68
C ARG A 145 -17.48 -11.42 -7.45
N GLY A 146 -16.95 -12.38 -6.70
CA GLY A 146 -17.54 -12.92 -5.46
C GLY A 146 -17.64 -11.91 -4.31
N LEU A 147 -16.92 -10.78 -4.38
CA LEU A 147 -17.10 -9.65 -3.45
C LEU A 147 -18.43 -8.89 -3.67
N SER A 148 -19.22 -9.22 -4.69
CA SER A 148 -20.55 -8.65 -4.98
C SER A 148 -21.62 -9.73 -4.92
N GLY A 149 -22.85 -9.33 -4.57
CA GLY A 149 -23.97 -10.25 -4.46
C GLY A 149 -24.20 -10.71 -3.02
N PRO A 150 -25.12 -11.67 -2.81
CA PRO A 150 -25.43 -12.19 -1.48
C PRO A 150 -24.18 -12.79 -0.84
N ILE A 151 -23.83 -12.33 0.35
CA ILE A 151 -22.77 -12.94 1.15
C ILE A 151 -23.39 -14.19 1.79
N PRO A 152 -22.89 -15.41 1.49
CA PRO A 152 -23.40 -16.61 2.14
C PRO A 152 -23.15 -16.52 3.65
N PRO A 153 -24.04 -17.07 4.49
CA PRO A 153 -23.82 -17.10 5.92
C PRO A 153 -22.59 -17.96 6.22
N MET A 154 -21.74 -17.50 7.14
CA MET A 154 -20.51 -18.22 7.54
C MET A 154 -20.80 -19.54 8.26
N LEU A 155 -22.01 -19.67 8.82
CA LEU A 155 -22.51 -20.87 9.48
C LEU A 155 -23.88 -21.21 8.87
N SER A 156 -24.16 -22.50 8.75
CA SER A 156 -25.43 -23.01 8.22
C SER A 156 -26.63 -22.75 9.15
N GLN A 157 -26.40 -22.43 10.42
CA GLN A 157 -27.44 -22.07 11.40
C GLN A 157 -27.02 -20.88 12.27
N PRO A 158 -27.95 -20.26 13.03
CA PRO A 158 -27.59 -19.21 13.99
C PRO A 158 -26.61 -19.70 15.04
N LEU A 159 -25.65 -18.86 15.46
CA LEU A 159 -24.62 -19.21 16.44
C LEU A 159 -25.21 -19.79 17.75
N SER A 160 -26.41 -19.34 18.13
CA SER A 160 -27.12 -19.82 19.32
C SER A 160 -27.54 -21.29 19.27
N SER A 161 -27.55 -21.94 18.10
CA SER A 161 -27.82 -23.38 17.97
C SER A 161 -26.57 -24.25 17.99
N TYR A 162 -25.37 -23.66 18.07
CA TYR A 162 -24.10 -24.38 18.05
C TYR A 162 -23.50 -24.62 19.43
N THR A 163 -22.75 -25.71 19.56
CA THR A 163 -21.67 -25.80 20.54
C THR A 163 -20.37 -25.26 19.93
N LEU A 164 -19.43 -24.79 20.76
CA LEU A 164 -18.12 -24.30 20.30
C LEU A 164 -17.41 -25.33 19.40
N ALA A 165 -17.46 -26.62 19.76
CA ALA A 165 -16.87 -27.70 18.98
C ALA A 165 -17.49 -27.80 17.57
N ARG A 166 -18.80 -27.59 17.43
CA ARG A 166 -19.46 -27.58 16.12
C ARG A 166 -19.12 -26.34 15.31
N VAL A 167 -19.00 -25.17 15.93
CA VAL A 167 -18.54 -23.96 15.24
C VAL A 167 -17.13 -24.19 14.66
N ILE A 168 -16.22 -24.71 15.48
CA ILE A 168 -14.84 -25.00 15.05
C ILE A 168 -14.85 -26.01 13.90
N ALA A 169 -15.61 -27.10 14.02
CA ALA A 169 -15.69 -28.13 12.98
C ALA A 169 -16.22 -27.58 11.65
N GLU A 170 -17.23 -26.70 11.68
CA GLU A 170 -17.82 -26.13 10.45
C GLU A 170 -16.91 -25.10 9.79
N VAL A 171 -16.32 -24.18 10.57
CA VAL A 171 -15.33 -23.22 10.05
C VAL A 171 -14.08 -23.93 9.51
N SER A 172 -13.72 -25.06 10.11
CA SER A 172 -12.58 -25.86 9.65
C SER A 172 -12.90 -26.72 8.42
N ALA A 173 -14.18 -27.02 8.18
CA ALA A 173 -14.62 -27.80 7.01
C ALA A 173 -14.63 -26.97 5.71
N ASP A 174 -14.89 -25.67 5.82
CA ASP A 174 -14.74 -24.70 4.73
C ASP A 174 -13.96 -23.48 5.23
N PRO A 175 -12.61 -23.49 5.15
CA PRO A 175 -11.78 -22.36 5.57
C PRO A 175 -11.94 -21.14 4.64
N GLY A 176 -12.81 -21.22 3.63
CA GLY A 176 -12.96 -20.22 2.59
C GLY A 176 -11.87 -20.30 1.54
N GLN A 177 -11.87 -19.32 0.63
CA GLN A 177 -10.93 -19.28 -0.48
C GLN A 177 -9.69 -18.44 -0.17
N HIS A 178 -8.51 -19.01 -0.42
CA HIS A 178 -7.26 -18.24 -0.42
C HIS A 178 -7.09 -17.49 -1.74
N THR A 179 -6.68 -16.23 -1.66
CA THR A 179 -6.35 -15.45 -2.86
C THR A 179 -4.90 -15.65 -3.26
N PRO A 180 -4.60 -15.91 -4.55
CA PRO A 180 -3.22 -15.96 -5.03
C PRO A 180 -2.62 -14.57 -5.19
N ALA A 181 -3.44 -13.51 -5.17
CA ALA A 181 -2.98 -12.16 -5.41
C ALA A 181 -2.50 -11.49 -4.11
N SER A 182 -1.35 -10.84 -4.20
CA SER A 182 -0.78 -10.09 -3.09
C SER A 182 -1.75 -9.03 -2.56
N PRO A 183 -1.74 -8.77 -1.24
CA PRO A 183 -2.49 -7.65 -0.68
C PRO A 183 -1.90 -6.31 -1.13
N GLY A 184 -2.71 -5.26 -1.04
CA GLY A 184 -2.28 -3.87 -1.18
C GLY A 184 -2.46 -3.08 0.12
N VAL A 185 -2.03 -1.83 0.15
CA VAL A 185 -2.18 -0.95 1.31
C VAL A 185 -2.64 0.44 0.89
N ILE A 186 -3.57 1.01 1.65
CA ILE A 186 -3.87 2.44 1.58
C ILE A 186 -2.75 3.19 2.29
N LEU A 187 -2.12 4.18 1.65
CA LEU A 187 -1.10 4.98 2.32
C LEU A 187 -1.67 5.70 3.56
N GLY A 188 -1.22 5.28 4.74
CA GLY A 188 -1.76 5.75 6.03
C GLY A 188 -3.06 5.07 6.48
N GLY A 189 -3.43 3.95 5.85
CA GLY A 189 -4.66 3.22 6.12
C GLY A 189 -4.44 1.70 6.17
N PRO A 190 -5.52 0.91 6.05
CA PRO A 190 -5.47 -0.53 6.22
C PRO A 190 -4.86 -1.25 5.00
N VAL A 191 -4.46 -2.50 5.26
CA VAL A 191 -4.16 -3.50 4.23
C VAL A 191 -5.46 -3.96 3.58
N LEU A 192 -5.44 -4.13 2.26
CA LEU A 192 -6.56 -4.53 1.43
C LEU A 192 -6.25 -5.90 0.78
N PRO A 193 -7.19 -6.86 0.81
CA PRO A 193 -7.03 -8.12 0.10
C PRO A 193 -6.90 -7.93 -1.42
N GLY A 194 -6.15 -8.81 -2.10
CA GLY A 194 -5.95 -8.78 -3.55
C GLY A 194 -7.24 -8.61 -4.38
N PRO A 195 -8.34 -9.34 -4.10
CA PRO A 195 -9.60 -9.17 -4.84
C PRO A 195 -10.24 -7.78 -4.65
N VAL A 196 -10.01 -7.13 -3.51
CA VAL A 196 -10.46 -5.76 -3.24
C VAL A 196 -9.64 -4.77 -4.05
N ILE A 197 -8.32 -4.99 -4.13
CA ILE A 197 -7.43 -4.22 -5.03
C ILE A 197 -7.86 -4.36 -6.48
N ALA A 198 -8.10 -5.58 -6.95
CA ALA A 198 -8.54 -5.85 -8.32
C ALA A 198 -9.85 -5.12 -8.65
N ARG A 199 -10.78 -5.04 -7.69
CA ARG A 199 -12.02 -4.23 -7.82
C ARG A 199 -11.73 -2.73 -7.90
N LEU A 200 -10.88 -2.19 -7.02
CA LEU A 200 -10.50 -0.78 -7.07
C LEU A 200 -9.82 -0.43 -8.40
N ALA A 201 -8.97 -1.34 -8.90
CA ALA A 201 -8.22 -1.18 -10.13
C ALA A 201 -9.09 -1.05 -11.39
N GLN A 202 -10.37 -1.46 -11.35
CA GLN A 202 -11.32 -1.28 -12.47
C GLN A 202 -11.59 0.19 -12.81
N HIS A 203 -11.44 1.08 -11.83
CA HIS A 203 -11.73 2.51 -11.99
C HIS A 203 -10.60 3.41 -11.48
N ALA A 204 -9.56 2.85 -10.84
CA ALA A 204 -8.41 3.62 -10.37
C ALA A 204 -7.52 4.08 -11.54
N THR A 205 -6.94 5.26 -11.37
CA THR A 205 -5.81 5.68 -12.21
C THR A 205 -4.58 4.89 -11.75
N ARG A 206 -3.99 4.11 -12.65
CA ARG A 206 -2.81 3.30 -12.36
C ARG A 206 -1.55 4.09 -12.70
N THR A 207 -0.54 4.02 -11.83
CA THR A 207 0.76 4.61 -12.10
C THR A 207 1.81 3.59 -11.65
N PRO A 208 2.65 3.08 -12.57
CA PRO A 208 3.73 2.17 -12.21
C PRO A 208 4.66 2.84 -11.19
N LEU A 209 4.99 2.10 -10.13
CA LEU A 209 5.96 2.51 -9.14
C LEU A 209 7.29 1.82 -9.45
N THR A 210 8.22 2.55 -10.04
CA THR A 210 9.53 2.00 -10.41
C THR A 210 10.52 2.17 -9.26
N HIS A 211 11.14 1.08 -8.83
CA HIS A 211 12.27 1.13 -7.90
C HIS A 211 13.42 1.91 -8.57
N PRO A 212 13.98 2.95 -7.93
CA PRO A 212 15.04 3.75 -8.53
C PRO A 212 16.33 2.94 -8.72
N ALA A 213 16.51 1.82 -8.03
CA ALA A 213 17.64 0.89 -8.17
C ALA A 213 18.98 1.64 -8.17
N GLN A 214 19.68 1.62 -9.31
CA GLN A 214 20.97 2.29 -9.51
C GLN A 214 20.84 3.65 -10.22
N ALA A 215 19.64 4.25 -10.24
CA ALA A 215 19.41 5.54 -10.87
C ALA A 215 20.32 6.62 -10.26
N PRO A 216 20.91 7.49 -11.09
CA PRO A 216 21.77 8.56 -10.59
C PRO A 216 20.96 9.54 -9.74
N PRO A 217 21.60 10.22 -8.78
CA PRO A 217 20.93 11.23 -7.98
C PRO A 217 20.33 12.36 -8.82
N GLU A 218 19.19 12.89 -8.38
CA GLU A 218 18.57 14.04 -9.03
C GLU A 218 19.38 15.32 -8.74
N PRO A 219 19.56 16.22 -9.74
CA PRO A 219 20.41 17.41 -9.62
C PRO A 219 19.75 18.55 -8.83
N ARG A 220 18.56 18.33 -8.25
CA ARG A 220 17.73 19.35 -7.62
C ARG A 220 17.40 18.97 -6.18
N TYR A 221 17.23 19.99 -5.33
CA TYR A 221 16.84 19.78 -3.94
C TYR A 221 15.50 19.03 -3.80
N ARG A 222 14.46 19.45 -4.53
CA ARG A 222 13.15 18.80 -4.45
C ARG A 222 13.14 17.52 -5.30
N PRO A 223 12.79 16.35 -4.73
CA PRO A 223 12.71 15.11 -5.51
C PRO A 223 11.63 15.21 -6.60
N SER A 224 11.79 14.43 -7.67
CA SER A 224 10.76 14.25 -8.69
C SER A 224 9.49 13.66 -8.09
N ARG A 225 8.37 13.75 -8.83
CA ARG A 225 7.14 13.05 -8.47
C ARG A 225 7.36 11.54 -8.35
N ALA A 226 8.20 10.96 -9.21
CA ALA A 226 8.48 9.52 -9.21
C ALA A 226 9.29 9.12 -7.97
N LEU A 227 10.40 9.81 -7.68
CA LEU A 227 11.20 9.56 -6.48
C LEU A 227 10.39 9.83 -5.20
N ALA A 228 9.60 10.90 -5.16
CA ALA A 228 8.74 11.19 -4.02
C ALA A 228 7.67 10.11 -3.78
N ALA A 229 7.08 9.58 -4.86
CA ALA A 229 6.14 8.46 -4.79
C ALA A 229 6.83 7.20 -4.26
N PHE A 230 8.03 6.89 -4.75
CA PHE A 230 8.84 5.76 -4.27
C PHE A 230 9.13 5.86 -2.77
N ILE A 231 9.66 6.99 -2.30
CA ILE A 231 9.98 7.18 -0.88
C ILE A 231 8.73 7.02 0.01
N ARG A 232 7.61 7.65 -0.37
CA ARG A 232 6.36 7.54 0.40
C ARG A 232 5.80 6.11 0.40
N ALA A 233 5.96 5.40 -0.72
CA ALA A 233 5.48 4.03 -0.86
C ALA A 233 6.34 3.01 -0.11
N GLY A 234 7.66 3.21 -0.05
CA GLY A 234 8.55 2.39 0.77
C GLY A 234 8.34 2.65 2.26
N ASP A 235 8.25 3.92 2.65
CA ASP A 235 8.20 4.30 4.06
C ASP A 235 6.85 3.98 4.74
N LEU A 236 5.74 4.19 4.02
CA LEU A 236 4.33 4.14 4.47
C LEU A 236 3.97 5.12 5.60
N THR A 237 4.84 5.29 6.57
CA THR A 237 4.73 6.15 7.75
C THR A 237 6.03 6.89 8.02
N CYS A 238 6.02 7.83 8.96
CA CYS A 238 7.20 8.51 9.44
C CYS A 238 8.26 7.50 9.91
N ARG A 239 9.52 7.69 9.51
CA ARG A 239 10.63 6.79 9.81
C ARG A 239 11.22 6.93 11.21
N ALA A 240 10.59 7.71 12.09
CA ALA A 240 10.98 7.77 13.50
C ALA A 240 10.41 6.56 14.28
N PRO A 241 11.12 6.05 15.31
CA PRO A 241 10.67 4.88 16.05
C PRO A 241 9.26 5.08 16.63
N GLY A 242 8.34 4.15 16.33
CA GLY A 242 6.97 4.16 16.86
C GLY A 242 6.01 5.21 16.27
N CYS A 243 6.46 6.08 15.35
CA CYS A 243 5.60 7.12 14.79
C CYS A 243 4.67 6.58 13.69
N ALA A 244 3.36 6.64 13.92
CA ALA A 244 2.36 6.17 12.95
C ALA A 244 1.90 7.25 11.95
N ARG A 245 2.53 8.44 11.90
CA ARG A 245 2.08 9.51 10.99
C ARG A 245 2.23 9.05 9.53
N PRO A 246 1.18 9.09 8.68
CA PRO A 246 1.27 8.65 7.30
C PRO A 246 2.36 9.39 6.51
N ALA A 247 3.09 8.67 5.63
CA ALA A 247 4.12 9.27 4.77
C ALA A 247 3.56 10.36 3.84
N THR A 248 2.26 10.31 3.52
CA THR A 248 1.55 11.36 2.77
C THR A 248 1.49 12.70 3.50
N ALA A 249 1.47 12.66 4.83
CA ALA A 249 1.52 13.81 5.74
C ALA A 249 2.93 14.10 6.28
N CYS A 250 3.95 13.44 5.73
CA CYS A 250 5.35 13.65 6.06
C CYS A 250 6.05 14.51 5.01
N GLU A 251 7.12 15.15 5.45
CA GLU A 251 8.12 15.78 4.60
C GLU A 251 9.10 14.70 4.13
N ILE A 252 9.58 14.83 2.89
CA ILE A 252 10.66 13.98 2.37
C ILE A 252 11.95 14.71 2.67
N ASP A 253 12.72 14.16 3.59
CA ASP A 253 13.86 14.83 4.19
C ASP A 253 15.17 14.15 3.81
N HIS A 254 16.21 14.95 3.57
CA HIS A 254 17.54 14.47 3.24
C HIS A 254 18.27 14.02 4.50
N VAL A 255 18.69 12.76 4.55
CA VAL A 255 19.47 12.18 5.67
C VAL A 255 20.77 12.93 5.86
N ILE A 256 21.51 13.07 4.77
CA ILE A 256 22.68 13.92 4.64
C ILE A 256 22.21 15.20 3.95
N ALA A 257 22.30 16.32 4.66
CA ALA A 257 21.77 17.61 4.22
C ALA A 257 22.24 17.97 2.79
N TRP A 258 21.31 18.38 1.94
CA TRP A 258 21.65 18.92 0.62
C TRP A 258 22.40 20.26 0.74
N PRO A 259 23.44 20.55 -0.08
CA PRO A 259 23.96 19.75 -1.20
C PRO A 259 25.08 18.76 -0.81
N HIS A 260 25.38 18.58 0.47
CA HIS A 260 26.40 17.63 0.93
C HIS A 260 25.99 16.19 0.67
N GLY A 261 24.71 15.87 0.85
CA GLY A 261 24.08 14.66 0.35
C GLY A 261 23.24 14.96 -0.89
N PRO A 262 23.24 14.10 -1.91
CA PRO A 262 22.47 14.34 -3.11
C PRO A 262 21.00 13.92 -2.92
N THR A 263 20.12 14.36 -3.82
CA THR A 263 18.71 13.92 -3.82
C THR A 263 18.61 12.56 -4.47
N ALA A 264 18.64 11.50 -3.66
CA ALA A 264 18.63 10.11 -4.12
C ALA A 264 17.86 9.22 -3.15
N ALA A 265 17.44 8.03 -3.61
CA ALA A 265 16.66 7.09 -2.81
C ALA A 265 17.34 6.73 -1.48
N ALA A 266 18.64 6.41 -1.51
CA ALA A 266 19.43 6.10 -0.31
C ALA A 266 19.64 7.31 0.64
N ASN A 267 19.27 8.54 0.25
CA ASN A 267 19.46 9.75 1.07
C ASN A 267 18.14 10.40 1.50
N LEU A 268 16.99 9.81 1.19
CA LEU A 268 15.69 10.41 1.48
C LEU A 268 14.86 9.52 2.39
N ALA A 269 14.15 10.14 3.33
CA ALA A 269 13.21 9.45 4.22
C ALA A 269 12.00 10.34 4.52
N SER A 270 10.85 9.72 4.74
CA SER A 270 9.62 10.38 5.16
C SER A 270 9.68 10.66 6.66
N LEU A 271 9.73 11.93 7.04
CA LEU A 271 9.68 12.36 8.44
C LEU A 271 8.52 13.34 8.64
N CYS A 272 7.76 13.16 9.72
CA CYS A 272 6.80 14.18 10.10
C CYS A 272 7.53 15.45 10.53
N THR A 273 6.86 16.61 10.48
CA THR A 273 7.47 17.89 10.85
C THR A 273 8.19 17.85 12.19
N GLU A 274 7.61 17.21 13.20
CA GLU A 274 8.20 17.07 14.53
C GLU A 274 9.54 16.30 14.51
N HIS A 275 9.56 15.11 13.91
CA HIS A 275 10.77 14.29 13.85
C HIS A 275 11.80 14.83 12.84
N HIS A 276 11.38 15.53 11.80
CA HIS A 276 12.28 16.27 10.93
C HIS A 276 12.99 17.37 11.73
N LEU A 277 12.25 18.20 12.49
CA LEU A 277 12.85 19.24 13.32
C LEU A 277 13.77 18.66 14.40
N LEU A 278 13.38 17.55 15.03
CA LEU A 278 14.19 16.83 16.01
C LEU A 278 15.52 16.39 15.40
N LYS A 279 15.47 15.72 14.25
CA LYS A 279 16.66 15.29 13.52
C LYS A 279 17.53 16.48 13.11
N THR A 280 16.95 17.55 12.60
CA THR A 280 17.71 18.64 11.97
C THR A 280 18.35 19.57 13.00
N PHE A 281 17.63 19.94 14.05
CA PHE A 281 18.05 21.04 14.91
C PHE A 281 18.54 20.62 16.29
N TRP A 282 18.09 19.51 16.86
CA TRP A 282 18.45 19.14 18.22
C TRP A 282 19.81 18.40 18.28
N PRO A 283 20.83 18.94 18.98
CA PRO A 283 22.10 18.27 19.18
C PRO A 283 21.93 16.93 19.91
N GLY A 284 22.84 16.00 19.66
CA GLY A 284 22.79 14.65 20.24
C GLY A 284 21.90 13.67 19.46
N TRP A 285 20.86 14.16 18.77
CA TRP A 285 20.08 13.31 17.87
C TRP A 285 20.84 13.04 16.57
N SER A 286 20.90 11.77 16.17
CA SER A 286 21.48 11.34 14.88
C SER A 286 20.54 10.40 14.14
N TYR A 287 20.60 10.45 12.81
CA TYR A 287 19.80 9.61 11.91
C TYR A 287 20.70 9.14 10.77
N ARG A 288 20.87 7.83 10.66
CA ARG A 288 21.65 7.17 9.60
C ARG A 288 20.72 6.29 8.80
N LEU A 289 20.83 6.33 7.47
CA LEU A 289 20.03 5.53 6.55
C LEU A 289 20.96 4.66 5.71
N ASP A 290 20.69 3.36 5.73
CA ASP A 290 21.36 2.36 4.93
C ASP A 290 20.73 2.25 3.53
N PRO A 291 21.46 1.73 2.52
CA PRO A 291 20.95 1.65 1.15
C PRO A 291 19.67 0.82 0.97
N ASP A 292 19.40 -0.13 1.87
CA ASP A 292 18.17 -0.95 1.93
C ASP A 292 16.98 -0.22 2.58
N GLY A 293 17.19 1.02 3.05
CA GLY A 293 16.19 1.82 3.75
C GLY A 293 16.12 1.55 5.26
N THR A 294 16.97 0.67 5.81
CA THR A 294 17.12 0.48 7.25
C THR A 294 17.69 1.76 7.86
N ALA A 295 17.07 2.26 8.92
CA ALA A 295 17.47 3.51 9.53
C ALA A 295 17.79 3.36 11.02
N THR A 296 18.93 3.90 11.43
CA THR A 296 19.38 3.95 12.82
C THR A 296 19.18 5.35 13.36
N TRP A 297 18.34 5.48 14.39
CA TRP A 297 18.24 6.67 15.22
C TRP A 297 19.16 6.53 16.43
N THR A 298 19.82 7.61 16.81
CA THR A 298 20.54 7.71 18.08
C THR A 298 20.03 8.93 18.82
N ASP A 299 19.67 8.77 20.09
CA ASP A 299 19.26 9.88 20.94
C ASP A 299 20.48 10.56 21.61
N PRO A 300 20.29 11.70 22.32
CA PRO A 300 21.37 12.41 22.98
C PRO A 300 22.06 11.63 24.12
N THR A 301 21.43 10.57 24.63
CA THR A 301 22.01 9.69 25.66
C THR A 301 22.84 8.55 25.04
N GLY A 302 22.81 8.41 23.71
CA GLY A 302 23.49 7.37 22.96
C GLY A 302 22.64 6.12 22.72
N LEU A 303 21.38 6.08 23.16
CA LEU A 303 20.49 4.96 22.88
C LEU A 303 20.17 4.90 21.40
N THR A 304 20.20 3.70 20.83
CA THR A 304 19.92 3.47 19.41
C THR A 304 18.61 2.74 19.20
N ALA A 305 17.89 3.13 18.16
CA ALA A 305 16.69 2.46 17.70
C ALA A 305 16.76 2.23 16.18
N ILE A 306 16.41 1.03 15.75
CA ILE A 306 16.41 0.63 14.34
C ILE A 306 14.97 0.66 13.82
N THR A 307 14.77 1.25 12.65
CA THR A 307 13.48 1.27 11.95
C THR A 307 13.67 0.80 10.52
N HIS A 308 12.68 0.10 9.97
CA HIS A 308 12.73 -0.46 8.61
C HIS A 308 11.55 0.05 7.78
N PRO A 309 11.70 0.20 6.45
CA PRO A 309 10.62 0.74 5.62
C PRO A 309 9.31 0.01 5.90
N GLY A 310 8.20 0.75 6.02
CA GLY A 310 6.91 0.14 6.35
C GLY A 310 6.49 -0.90 5.31
N SER A 311 6.97 -0.75 4.07
CA SER A 311 6.73 -1.67 2.98
C SER A 311 7.45 -3.01 3.12
N ARG A 312 8.45 -3.18 4.01
CA ARG A 312 9.34 -4.35 4.03
C ARG A 312 8.64 -5.72 4.03
N HIS A 313 7.45 -5.80 4.64
CA HIS A 313 6.69 -7.04 4.76
C HIS A 313 5.70 -7.25 3.61
N LEU A 314 5.16 -6.17 3.07
CA LEU A 314 4.11 -6.23 2.04
C LEU A 314 4.64 -6.01 0.63
N PHE A 315 5.81 -5.39 0.47
CA PHE A 315 6.46 -5.02 -0.79
C PHE A 315 7.99 -5.07 -0.60
N ALA A 316 8.54 -6.26 -0.42
CA ALA A 316 9.98 -6.45 -0.18
C ALA A 316 10.85 -5.87 -1.31
N ASP A 317 10.35 -5.90 -2.55
CA ASP A 317 11.04 -5.33 -3.72
C ASP A 317 11.36 -3.83 -3.56
N LEU A 318 10.56 -3.09 -2.77
CA LEU A 318 10.79 -1.68 -2.47
C LEU A 318 11.94 -1.43 -1.50
N THR A 319 12.46 -2.49 -0.88
CA THR A 319 13.61 -2.45 0.06
C THR A 319 14.90 -2.93 -0.59
N THR A 320 14.89 -3.16 -1.90
CA THR A 320 16.11 -3.50 -2.65
C THR A 320 17.15 -2.39 -2.45
N PRO A 321 18.41 -2.71 -2.09
CA PRO A 321 19.43 -1.70 -1.86
C PRO A 321 19.60 -0.74 -3.04
N ALA A 322 19.48 0.56 -2.76
CA ALA A 322 19.75 1.61 -3.73
C ALA A 322 21.27 1.82 -3.93
N ALA A 323 21.64 2.58 -4.96
CA ALA A 323 23.04 2.95 -5.20
C ALA A 323 23.69 3.58 -3.95
N PRO A 324 24.93 3.20 -3.61
CA PRO A 324 25.71 3.90 -2.59
C PRO A 324 25.82 5.39 -2.90
N LEU A 325 25.80 6.22 -1.85
CA LEU A 325 25.89 7.67 -1.98
C LEU A 325 27.34 8.13 -1.90
N THR A 326 27.68 9.09 -2.76
CA THR A 326 28.89 9.90 -2.59
C THR A 326 28.51 11.21 -1.92
N THR A 327 29.11 11.51 -0.77
CA THR A 327 28.93 12.77 -0.05
C THR A 327 29.91 13.83 -0.53
N LYS A 328 29.48 15.10 -0.50
CA LYS A 328 30.30 16.26 -0.85
C LYS A 328 30.61 17.08 0.41
N GLY A 329 31.83 16.96 0.91
CA GLY A 329 32.29 17.66 2.10
C GLY A 329 31.52 17.26 3.36
N THR A 330 31.67 18.07 4.41
CA THR A 330 31.03 17.81 5.71
C THR A 330 29.90 18.82 5.93
N PRO A 331 28.68 18.38 6.26
CA PRO A 331 27.60 19.28 6.62
C PRO A 331 27.92 20.05 7.91
N PRO A 332 27.37 21.27 8.09
CA PRO A 332 27.62 22.07 9.28
C PRO A 332 27.10 21.38 10.54
N ALA A 333 27.75 21.65 11.69
CA ALA A 333 27.33 21.10 12.97
C ALA A 333 25.94 21.62 13.38
N LYS A 334 25.14 20.72 13.96
CA LYS A 334 23.84 21.07 14.53
C LYS A 334 24.03 21.96 15.75
N HIS A 335 23.22 23.00 15.86
CA HIS A 335 23.20 23.91 17.01
C HIS A 335 21.77 24.35 17.29
N THR A 336 21.44 24.56 18.56
CA THR A 336 20.15 25.09 19.04
C THR A 336 20.20 26.57 19.41
N ALA A 337 21.36 27.22 19.24
CA ALA A 337 21.52 28.63 19.58
C ALA A 337 20.74 29.52 18.59
N GLY A 338 19.64 30.12 19.07
CA GLY A 338 18.79 31.05 18.29
C GLY A 338 17.61 30.37 17.57
N LEU A 339 16.78 31.18 16.88
CA LEU A 339 15.76 30.69 15.96
C LEU A 339 16.46 30.08 14.73
N THR A 340 16.66 28.77 14.76
CA THR A 340 17.33 28.01 13.70
C THR A 340 16.48 27.82 12.44
N MET A 341 15.16 28.06 12.54
CA MET A 341 14.29 28.11 11.37
C MET A 341 14.48 29.44 10.63
N PRO A 342 14.82 29.42 9.33
CA PRO A 342 14.87 30.62 8.52
C PRO A 342 13.56 31.40 8.66
N ARG A 343 13.61 32.65 9.13
CA ARG A 343 12.43 33.50 9.11
C ARG A 343 12.03 33.68 7.66
N ARG A 344 10.80 33.28 7.35
CA ARG A 344 10.22 33.44 6.03
C ARG A 344 10.21 34.93 5.67
N THR A 345 11.08 35.33 4.75
CA THR A 345 11.18 36.71 4.24
C THR A 345 10.09 37.05 3.21
N HIS A 346 9.44 36.03 2.62
CA HIS A 346 8.42 36.19 1.59
C HIS A 346 7.14 35.40 1.87
N THR A 347 5.99 36.00 1.60
CA THR A 347 4.69 35.32 1.75
C THR A 347 4.55 34.15 0.76
N ARG A 348 3.67 33.18 1.05
CA ARG A 348 3.43 32.03 0.14
C ARG A 348 3.00 32.50 -1.25
N THR A 349 2.21 33.56 -1.28
CA THR A 349 1.76 34.24 -2.50
C THR A 349 2.95 34.80 -3.27
N GLN A 350 3.83 35.58 -2.62
CA GLN A 350 5.02 36.15 -3.27
C GLN A 350 5.94 35.07 -3.85
N THR A 351 6.25 34.02 -3.09
CA THR A 351 7.07 32.90 -3.59
C THR A 351 6.41 32.19 -4.78
N ARG A 352 5.08 32.03 -4.76
CA ARG A 352 4.34 31.43 -5.89
C ARG A 352 4.41 32.31 -7.14
N HIS A 353 4.20 33.62 -7.01
CA HIS A 353 4.30 34.56 -8.13
C HIS A 353 5.71 34.60 -8.72
N GLN A 354 6.74 34.67 -7.88
CA GLN A 354 8.14 34.63 -8.32
C GLN A 354 8.45 33.34 -9.08
N ARG A 355 8.06 32.17 -8.54
CA ARG A 355 8.26 30.89 -9.23
C ARG A 355 7.58 30.85 -10.60
N ILE A 356 6.35 31.34 -10.71
CA ILE A 356 5.62 31.43 -12.00
C ILE A 356 6.37 32.35 -12.97
N ALA A 357 6.86 33.51 -12.49
CA ALA A 357 7.61 34.45 -13.32
C ALA A 357 8.96 33.86 -13.79
N ASP A 358 9.68 33.15 -12.92
CA ASP A 358 10.93 32.45 -13.24
C ASP A 358 10.72 31.33 -14.26
N GLU A 359 9.63 30.58 -14.13
CA GLU A 359 9.24 29.55 -15.07
C GLU A 359 8.85 30.13 -16.43
N ARG A 360 8.07 31.23 -16.44
CA ARG A 360 7.76 31.97 -17.67
C ARG A 360 9.03 32.47 -18.37
N ARG A 361 9.96 33.10 -17.64
CA ARG A 361 11.24 33.56 -18.19
C ARG A 361 12.06 32.43 -18.79
N ARG A 362 12.15 31.28 -18.10
CA ARG A 362 12.86 30.10 -18.61
C ARG A 362 12.22 29.55 -19.89
N ASN A 363 10.90 29.63 -20.01
CA ASN A 363 10.17 29.13 -21.16
C ASN A 363 10.06 30.16 -22.30
N THR A 364 10.43 31.43 -22.08
CA THR A 364 10.35 32.50 -23.10
C THR A 364 11.03 32.12 -24.42
N PRO A 365 12.29 31.62 -24.44
CA PRO A 365 12.94 31.25 -25.71
C PRO A 365 12.23 30.11 -26.44
N TRP A 366 11.71 29.13 -25.70
CA TRP A 366 10.95 28.02 -26.27
C TRP A 366 9.62 28.49 -26.87
N ALA A 367 8.91 29.38 -26.17
CA ALA A 367 7.66 29.97 -26.66
C ALA A 367 7.88 30.82 -27.91
N GLU A 368 8.95 31.61 -27.96
CA GLU A 368 9.33 32.39 -29.14
C GLU A 368 9.67 31.51 -30.34
N GLN A 369 10.41 30.41 -30.11
CA GLN A 369 10.73 29.45 -31.16
C GLN A 369 9.48 28.73 -31.68
N TYR A 370 8.57 28.34 -30.78
CA TYR A 370 7.29 27.73 -31.14
C TYR A 370 6.43 28.67 -31.99
N LEU A 371 6.32 29.95 -31.59
CA LEU A 371 5.59 30.96 -32.36
C LEU A 371 6.21 31.19 -33.74
N ARG A 372 7.54 31.26 -33.86
CA ARG A 372 8.22 31.36 -35.16
C ARG A 372 7.95 30.16 -36.06
N ALA A 373 7.90 28.94 -35.50
CA ALA A 373 7.63 27.73 -36.25
C ALA A 373 6.16 27.58 -36.68
N GLN A 374 5.23 28.27 -36.00
CA GLN A 374 3.80 28.24 -36.31
C GLN A 374 3.34 29.33 -37.29
N ILE A 375 4.15 30.34 -37.56
CA ILE A 375 3.86 31.33 -38.60
C ILE A 375 4.25 30.69 -39.94
N PRO A 376 3.30 30.32 -40.82
CA PRO A 376 3.64 29.78 -42.12
C PRO A 376 4.42 30.83 -42.92
N PRO A 377 5.45 30.43 -43.70
CA PRO A 377 6.16 31.36 -44.56
C PRO A 377 5.17 31.89 -45.60
N PHE A 378 5.01 33.21 -45.64
CA PHE A 378 4.21 33.94 -46.63
C PHE A 378 4.95 34.07 -47.96
#